data_AF-A0A841KV13-F1
#
_entry.id   AF-A0A841KV13-F1
#
_cell.length_a   1.000
_cell.length_b   1.000
_cell.length_c   1.000
_cell.angle_alpha   90.00
_cell.angle_beta   90.00
_cell.angle_gamma   90.00
#
_symmetry.space_group_name_H-M   'P 1'
#
loop_
_entity.id
_entity.type
_entity.pdbx_description
1 polymer ?
#
loop_
_entity_poly.entity_id
_entity_poly.type
_entity_poly.pdbx_seq_one_letter_code
_entity_poly.pdbx_strand_id
1 'polypeptide(L)'
;MKKLLLFFILGMISMFGLIGCTEDELTSNMKDFKIIYDVKQLEPEVQEWIQTTQGSTGIYKNQFTCGSFILISLGDHQEHLIKDIKVKKDNYGYIFNITLKESIPDRQPLDHMLVSPIILETSAADDTARYDVKVIYQ
;
A
#
# COMPACT_ATOMS: atom_id res chain seq x y z
N MET A 1 39.04 28.32 34.83
CA MET A 1 37.75 28.23 35.54
C MET A 1 36.73 28.99 34.70
N LYS A 2 35.86 28.30 33.96
CA LYS A 2 34.46 28.01 34.29
C LYS A 2 33.57 29.28 34.38
N LYS A 3 32.45 29.22 33.63
CA LYS A 3 31.21 30.03 33.67
C LYS A 3 31.22 31.23 32.71
N LEU A 4 30.20 31.59 31.92
CA LEU A 4 28.77 31.25 31.77
C LEU A 4 28.41 31.62 30.30
N LEU A 5 27.83 30.78 29.45
CA LEU A 5 26.40 30.40 29.32
C LEU A 5 25.41 31.56 29.01
N LEU A 6 24.77 31.43 27.82
CA LEU A 6 23.48 31.96 27.34
C LEU A 6 23.39 33.50 27.11
N PHE A 7 22.78 34.03 26.05
CA PHE A 7 21.46 33.72 25.49
C PHE A 7 21.36 34.10 23.99
N PHE A 8 20.79 33.18 23.19
CA PHE A 8 19.81 33.37 22.09
C PHE A 8 20.26 34.14 20.85
N ILE A 9 20.56 33.50 19.70
CA ILE A 9 19.64 32.72 18.85
C ILE A 9 18.30 33.43 18.65
N LEU A 10 18.31 34.54 17.93
CA LEU A 10 17.16 35.05 17.19
C LEU A 10 17.64 35.42 15.80
N GLY A 11 17.28 34.59 14.80
CA GLY A 11 17.54 34.90 13.40
C GLY A 11 18.17 33.75 12.63
N MET A 12 17.55 32.57 12.65
CA MET A 12 17.60 31.57 11.56
C MET A 12 16.67 30.38 11.89
N ILE A 13 15.39 30.65 12.13
CA ILE A 13 14.35 29.61 12.10
C ILE A 13 13.22 30.11 11.22
N SER A 14 13.49 30.18 9.92
CA SER A 14 12.44 30.42 8.93
C SER A 14 12.88 29.88 7.56
N MET A 15 13.39 28.65 7.50
CA MET A 15 13.46 27.89 6.24
C MET A 15 13.71 26.39 6.46
N PHE A 16 12.90 25.75 7.29
CA PHE A 16 12.66 24.30 7.17
C PHE A 16 11.16 24.10 6.94
N GLY A 17 10.65 24.77 5.91
CA GLY A 17 9.33 24.49 5.37
C GLY A 17 9.43 23.30 4.43
N LEU A 18 8.72 22.23 4.77
CA LEU A 18 8.13 21.29 3.82
C LEU A 18 9.13 20.44 3.02
N ILE A 19 9.87 19.56 3.71
CA ILE A 19 10.38 18.34 3.07
C ILE A 19 9.81 17.17 3.88
N GLY A 20 8.82 16.51 3.31
CA GLY A 20 8.11 15.41 3.98
C GLY A 20 6.69 15.15 3.46
N CYS A 21 6.36 15.60 2.25
CA CYS A 21 5.26 15.01 1.49
C CYS A 21 5.88 14.45 0.23
N THR A 22 6.36 13.21 0.29
CA THR A 22 6.58 12.41 -0.91
C THR A 22 5.23 12.28 -1.60
N GLU A 23 5.21 12.72 -2.86
CA GLU A 23 4.06 12.76 -3.74
C GLU A 23 3.35 11.40 -3.74
N ASP A 24 2.01 11.40 -3.71
CA ASP A 24 1.23 10.17 -3.86
C ASP A 24 1.61 9.53 -5.21
N GLU A 25 2.27 8.37 -5.20
CA GLU A 25 2.61 7.67 -6.43
C GLU A 25 1.36 6.95 -6.96
N LEU A 26 1.01 7.24 -8.22
CA LEU A 26 0.02 6.48 -8.97
C LEU A 26 0.56 5.07 -9.24
N THR A 27 -0.30 4.07 -9.08
CA THR A 27 0.05 2.65 -8.94
C THR A 27 0.73 1.98 -10.12
N SER A 28 0.79 2.61 -11.30
CA SER A 28 1.61 2.10 -12.40
C SER A 28 3.12 2.36 -12.23
N ASN A 29 3.52 3.22 -11.28
CA ASN A 29 4.91 3.67 -11.09
C ASN A 29 5.37 3.58 -9.63
N MET A 30 4.96 2.55 -8.88
CA MET A 30 5.49 2.32 -7.52
C MET A 30 6.84 1.63 -7.61
N LYS A 31 7.91 2.31 -7.21
CA LYS A 31 9.27 1.69 -7.21
C LYS A 31 9.39 0.51 -6.23
N ASP A 32 8.59 0.52 -5.17
CA ASP A 32 8.70 -0.42 -4.05
C ASP A 32 7.72 -1.63 -4.17
N PHE A 33 6.76 -1.57 -5.11
CA PHE A 33 5.71 -2.60 -5.26
C PHE A 33 5.39 -2.88 -6.71
N LYS A 34 5.17 -4.17 -7.01
CA LYS A 34 4.65 -4.62 -8.30
C LYS A 34 3.31 -5.32 -8.08
N ILE A 35 2.24 -4.77 -8.66
CA ILE A 35 0.92 -5.39 -8.63
C ILE A 35 0.92 -6.63 -9.53
N ILE A 36 0.44 -7.76 -9.00
CA ILE A 36 0.28 -9.01 -9.72
C ILE A 36 -1.18 -9.14 -10.18
N TYR A 37 -1.39 -9.07 -11.50
CA TYR A 37 -2.72 -9.19 -12.11
C TYR A 37 -3.10 -10.63 -12.43
N ASP A 38 -2.13 -11.50 -12.72
CA ASP A 38 -2.36 -12.91 -13.04
C ASP A 38 -1.73 -13.81 -11.97
N VAL A 39 -2.55 -14.19 -10.98
CA VAL A 39 -2.15 -15.06 -9.86
C VAL A 39 -1.70 -16.45 -10.32
N LYS A 40 -2.12 -16.91 -11.52
CA LYS A 40 -1.78 -18.25 -12.02
C LYS A 40 -0.29 -18.39 -12.36
N GLN A 41 0.42 -17.28 -12.53
CA GLN A 41 1.86 -17.26 -12.81
C GLN A 41 2.72 -17.34 -11.54
N LEU A 42 2.11 -17.25 -10.35
CA LEU A 42 2.81 -17.37 -9.09
C LEU A 42 3.11 -18.83 -8.75
N GLU A 43 4.09 -19.07 -7.88
CA GLU A 43 4.39 -20.42 -7.42
C GLU A 43 3.22 -21.01 -6.61
N PRO A 44 3.05 -22.35 -6.60
CA PRO A 44 1.93 -23.01 -5.91
C PRO A 44 1.78 -22.62 -4.44
N GLU A 45 2.90 -22.44 -3.72
CA GLU A 45 2.91 -22.03 -2.30
C GLU A 45 2.27 -20.66 -2.08
N VAL A 46 2.49 -19.72 -3.00
CA VAL A 46 1.90 -18.38 -2.95
C VAL A 46 0.41 -18.45 -3.29
N GLN A 47 0.04 -19.25 -4.29
CA GLN A 47 -1.36 -19.44 -4.68
C GLN A 47 -2.19 -20.06 -3.54
N GLU A 48 -1.65 -21.06 -2.84
CA GLU A 48 -2.28 -21.69 -1.68
C GLU A 48 -2.48 -20.69 -0.52
N TRP A 49 -1.46 -19.87 -0.24
CA TRP A 49 -1.57 -18.82 0.77
C TRP A 49 -2.65 -17.79 0.41
N ILE A 50 -2.75 -17.38 -0.86
CA ILE A 50 -3.80 -16.45 -1.31
C ILE A 50 -5.20 -17.04 -1.09
N GLN A 51 -5.40 -18.34 -1.33
CA GLN A 51 -6.69 -19.00 -1.15
C GLN A 51 -7.08 -19.14 0.32
N THR A 52 -6.11 -19.42 1.19
CA THR A 52 -6.34 -19.66 2.63
C THR A 52 -6.52 -18.37 3.44
N THR A 53 -6.06 -17.23 2.92
CA THR A 53 -6.08 -15.92 3.62
C THR A 53 -7.37 -15.11 3.37
N GLN A 54 -8.36 -15.66 2.64
CA GLN A 54 -9.58 -14.93 2.25
C GLN A 54 -10.62 -14.93 3.37
N GLY A 55 -11.10 -13.75 3.79
CA GLY A 55 -12.27 -13.68 4.67
C GLY A 55 -12.64 -12.30 5.20
N SER A 56 -11.67 -11.51 5.68
CA SER A 56 -11.92 -10.17 6.23
C SER A 56 -11.14 -9.10 5.48
N THR A 57 -11.58 -7.84 5.53
CA THR A 57 -10.76 -6.73 5.04
C THR A 57 -9.48 -6.61 5.87
N GLY A 58 -8.32 -6.56 5.22
CA GLY A 58 -7.05 -6.53 5.92
C GLY A 58 -5.83 -6.61 5.01
N ILE A 59 -4.65 -6.43 5.60
CA ILE A 59 -3.35 -6.58 4.95
C ILE A 59 -2.64 -7.78 5.56
N TYR A 60 -2.18 -8.69 4.71
CA TYR A 60 -1.47 -9.89 5.09
C TYR A 60 -0.13 -9.92 4.36
N LYS A 61 0.95 -10.18 5.09
CA LYS A 61 2.30 -10.29 4.52
C LYS A 61 2.82 -11.70 4.70
N ASN A 62 3.55 -12.19 3.70
CA ASN A 62 4.25 -13.46 3.83
C ASN A 62 5.53 -13.48 2.99
N GLN A 63 6.52 -14.21 3.49
CA GLN A 63 7.81 -14.41 2.85
C GLN A 63 7.87 -15.82 2.27
N PHE A 64 8.16 -15.90 0.98
CA PHE A 64 8.35 -17.15 0.27
C PHE A 64 9.78 -17.25 -0.26
N THR A 65 10.12 -18.41 -0.80
CA THR A 65 11.43 -18.62 -1.42
C THR A 65 11.58 -17.77 -2.69
N CYS A 66 10.49 -17.55 -3.42
CA CYS A 66 10.44 -16.74 -4.63
C CYS A 66 10.32 -15.22 -4.41
N GLY A 67 10.02 -14.76 -3.17
CA GLY A 67 9.91 -13.34 -2.88
C GLY A 67 9.02 -13.00 -1.69
N SER A 68 8.86 -11.70 -1.45
CA SER A 68 8.02 -11.15 -0.40
C SER A 68 6.71 -10.65 -1.00
N PHE A 69 5.58 -11.03 -0.41
CA PHE A 69 4.26 -10.70 -0.94
C PHE A 69 3.37 -10.06 0.11
N ILE A 70 2.55 -9.12 -0.36
CA ILE A 70 1.49 -8.48 0.40
C ILE A 70 0.16 -8.79 -0.29
N LEU A 71 -0.79 -9.27 0.48
CA LEU A 71 -2.18 -9.50 0.08
C LEU A 71 -3.05 -8.47 0.80
N ILE A 72 -3.74 -7.64 0.03
CA ILE A 72 -4.75 -6.71 0.55
C ILE A 72 -6.13 -7.28 0.23
N SER A 73 -6.78 -7.82 1.26
CA SER A 73 -8.14 -8.33 1.17
C SER A 73 -9.12 -7.20 1.44
N LEU A 74 -10.20 -7.14 0.65
CA LEU A 74 -11.33 -6.23 0.82
C LEU A 74 -12.61 -7.04 1.07
N GLY A 75 -12.52 -8.05 1.94
CA GLY A 75 -13.59 -9.01 2.22
C GLY A 75 -14.92 -8.39 2.65
N ASP A 76 -14.90 -7.20 3.27
CA ASP A 76 -16.09 -6.46 3.70
C ASP A 76 -16.69 -5.59 2.58
N HIS A 77 -16.12 -5.61 1.37
CA HIS A 77 -16.44 -4.70 0.26
C HIS A 77 -16.75 -5.43 -1.07
N GLN A 78 -17.29 -6.65 -1.00
CA GLN A 78 -17.45 -7.56 -2.15
C GLN A 78 -18.31 -7.00 -3.29
N GLU A 79 -19.23 -6.07 -2.98
CA GLU A 79 -20.13 -5.45 -3.96
C GLU A 79 -19.51 -4.23 -4.66
N HIS A 80 -18.23 -3.93 -4.40
CA HIS A 80 -17.53 -2.78 -4.95
C HIS A 80 -16.38 -3.20 -5.87
N LEU A 81 -16.10 -2.35 -6.85
CA LEU A 81 -14.98 -2.51 -7.78
C LEU A 81 -13.87 -1.56 -7.40
N ILE A 82 -12.63 -2.02 -7.53
CA ILE A 82 -11.45 -1.19 -7.28
C ILE A 82 -11.29 -0.24 -8.47
N LYS A 83 -11.43 1.07 -8.20
CA LYS A 83 -11.28 2.12 -9.19
C LYS A 83 -9.84 2.60 -9.30
N ASP A 84 -9.19 2.79 -8.16
CA ASP A 84 -7.85 3.35 -8.07
C ASP A 84 -7.19 2.88 -6.78
N ILE A 85 -5.87 2.77 -6.81
CA ILE A 85 -5.06 2.47 -5.64
C ILE A 85 -3.93 3.52 -5.64
N LYS A 86 -3.72 4.19 -4.50
CA LYS A 86 -2.59 5.11 -4.30
C LYS A 86 -1.82 4.67 -3.08
N VAL A 87 -0.49 4.72 -3.17
CA VAL A 87 0.36 4.38 -2.04
C VAL A 87 1.07 5.61 -1.54
N LYS A 88 0.88 5.89 -0.26
CA LYS A 88 1.62 6.93 0.44
C LYS A 88 2.70 6.29 1.29
N LYS A 89 3.94 6.68 1.07
CA LYS A 89 5.09 6.30 1.89
C LYS A 89 5.40 7.39 2.91
N ASP A 90 5.61 7.00 4.17
CA ASP A 90 6.15 7.87 5.21
C ASP A 90 7.34 7.22 5.92
N ASN A 91 7.81 7.83 7.01
CA ASN A 91 8.97 7.33 7.77
C ASN A 91 8.71 6.01 8.52
N TYR A 92 7.45 5.57 8.62
CA TYR A 92 7.01 4.42 9.40
C TYR A 92 6.46 3.29 8.52
N GLY A 93 6.16 3.55 7.24
CA GLY A 93 5.83 2.54 6.26
C GLY A 93 4.95 3.05 5.13
N TYR A 94 3.89 2.31 4.82
CA TYR A 94 3.07 2.48 3.63
C TYR A 94 1.58 2.46 3.94
N ILE A 95 0.83 3.40 3.36
CA ILE A 95 -0.62 3.46 3.43
C ILE A 95 -1.20 3.26 2.03
N PHE A 96 -1.99 2.21 1.85
CA PHE A 96 -2.72 1.89 0.63
C PHE A 96 -4.09 2.57 0.67
N ASN A 97 -4.24 3.65 -0.09
CA ASN A 97 -5.52 4.32 -0.31
C ASN A 97 -6.23 3.64 -1.48
N ILE A 98 -7.23 2.81 -1.19
CA ILE A 98 -7.99 2.06 -2.20
C ILE A 98 -9.33 2.77 -2.40
N THR A 99 -9.55 3.28 -3.61
CA THR A 99 -10.81 3.90 -4.00
C THR A 99 -11.72 2.84 -4.61
N LEU A 100 -12.89 2.68 -4.01
CA LEU A 100 -13.94 1.76 -4.42
C LEU A 100 -15.07 2.52 -5.09
N LYS A 101 -15.68 1.90 -6.09
CA LYS A 101 -16.91 2.37 -6.74
C LYS A 101 -17.95 1.27 -6.67
N GLU A 102 -19.22 1.64 -6.48
CA GLU A 102 -20.33 0.68 -6.57
C GLU A 102 -20.28 -0.09 -7.89
N SER A 103 -20.39 -1.42 -7.80
CA SER A 103 -20.57 -2.25 -8.99
C SER A 103 -21.99 -2.05 -9.51
N ILE A 104 -22.14 -1.56 -10.74
CA ILE A 104 -23.45 -1.57 -11.41
C ILE A 104 -23.55 -2.93 -12.11
N PRO A 105 -24.51 -3.79 -11.76
CA PRO A 105 -24.56 -5.20 -12.20
C PRO A 105 -24.55 -5.41 -13.72
N ASP A 106 -24.99 -4.41 -14.50
CA ASP A 106 -25.28 -4.58 -15.94
C ASP A 106 -24.29 -3.91 -16.90
N ARG A 107 -23.16 -3.39 -16.41
CA ARG A 107 -22.13 -2.85 -17.31
C ARG A 107 -20.73 -3.14 -16.80
N GLN A 108 -20.12 -4.22 -17.31
CA GLN A 108 -18.76 -4.19 -17.86
C GLN A 108 -18.26 -5.58 -18.30
N PRO A 109 -17.67 -5.65 -19.51
CA PRO A 109 -16.42 -6.32 -19.72
C PRO A 109 -15.36 -5.22 -19.89
N LEU A 110 -14.55 -4.98 -18.86
CA LEU A 110 -13.32 -4.21 -19.02
C LEU A 110 -12.19 -5.09 -18.55
N ASP A 111 -11.44 -5.60 -19.53
CA ASP A 111 -10.10 -6.13 -19.32
C ASP A 111 -9.34 -5.14 -18.41
N HIS A 112 -8.74 -5.66 -17.34
CA HIS A 112 -7.94 -4.94 -16.33
C HIS A 112 -8.67 -4.30 -15.14
N MET A 113 -9.89 -4.73 -14.81
CA MET A 113 -10.47 -4.35 -13.51
C MET A 113 -9.79 -5.11 -12.36
N LEU A 114 -9.17 -4.40 -11.43
CA LEU A 114 -8.62 -5.00 -10.22
C LEU A 114 -9.77 -5.49 -9.35
N VAL A 115 -9.68 -6.75 -8.91
CA VAL A 115 -10.63 -7.38 -8.00
C VAL A 115 -9.92 -7.71 -6.69
N SER A 116 -10.67 -7.75 -5.59
CA SER A 116 -10.14 -8.24 -4.32
C SER A 116 -9.89 -9.75 -4.39
N PRO A 117 -8.78 -10.27 -3.82
CA PRO A 117 -7.72 -9.52 -3.13
C PRO A 117 -6.71 -8.90 -4.11
N ILE A 118 -6.12 -7.77 -3.72
CA ILE A 118 -4.99 -7.14 -4.44
C ILE A 118 -3.70 -7.82 -3.99
N ILE A 119 -2.92 -8.31 -4.95
CA ILE A 119 -1.63 -8.98 -4.69
C ILE A 119 -0.48 -8.09 -5.12
N LEU A 120 0.48 -7.88 -4.22
CA LEU A 120 1.69 -7.09 -4.44
C LEU A 120 2.91 -7.96 -4.19
N GLU A 121 3.83 -7.98 -5.14
CA GLU A 121 5.21 -8.39 -4.92
C GLU A 121 5.99 -7.16 -4.43
N THR A 122 6.74 -7.30 -3.35
CA THR A 122 7.52 -6.19 -2.77
C THR A 122 9.00 -6.53 -2.68
N SER A 123 9.82 -5.56 -3.05
CA SER A 123 11.28 -5.58 -2.83
C SER A 123 11.67 -5.00 -1.47
N ALA A 124 10.70 -4.41 -0.75
CA ALA A 124 10.88 -3.90 0.60
C ALA A 124 10.93 -5.09 1.58
N ALA A 125 12.08 -5.76 1.63
CA ALA A 125 12.40 -6.81 2.60
C ALA A 125 12.53 -6.28 4.05
N ASP A 126 11.92 -5.14 4.37
CA ASP A 126 11.96 -4.54 5.69
C ASP A 126 10.75 -5.00 6.50
N ASP A 127 11.00 -6.02 7.34
CA ASP A 127 9.99 -6.59 8.23
C ASP A 127 9.45 -5.60 9.27
N THR A 128 10.07 -4.41 9.40
CA THR A 128 9.67 -3.37 10.36
C THR A 128 8.72 -2.33 9.78
N ALA A 129 8.52 -2.29 8.46
CA ALA A 129 7.60 -1.35 7.83
C ALA A 129 6.15 -1.63 8.25
N ARG A 130 5.42 -0.59 8.67
CA ARG A 130 3.98 -0.67 8.91
C ARG A 130 3.23 -0.56 7.59
N TYR A 131 2.29 -1.47 7.37
CA TYR A 131 1.36 -1.40 6.24
C TYR A 131 -0.05 -1.10 6.75
N ASP A 132 -0.73 -0.13 6.16
CA ASP A 132 -2.09 0.26 6.52
C ASP A 132 -2.98 0.39 5.28
N VAL A 133 -4.28 0.15 5.42
CA VAL A 133 -5.25 0.24 4.33
C VAL A 133 -6.31 1.27 4.67
N LYS A 134 -6.52 2.21 3.74
CA LYS A 134 -7.62 3.18 3.80
C LYS A 134 -8.54 2.95 2.62
N VAL A 135 -9.76 2.51 2.91
CA VAL A 135 -10.81 2.33 1.90
C VAL A 135 -11.59 3.64 1.75
N ILE A 136 -11.75 4.10 0.51
CA ILE A 136 -12.46 5.33 0.14
C ILE A 136 -13.60 4.95 -0.81
N TYR A 137 -14.84 5.25 -0.45
CA TYR A 137 -16.00 4.99 -1.30
C TYR A 137 -16.30 6.20 -2.18
N GLN A 138 -16.63 5.93 -3.44
CA GLN A 138 -16.99 6.94 -4.44
C GLN A 138 -18.29 6.60 -5.17
#